data_AF-A0A7J3MMF7-F1
#
_entry.id   AF-A0A7J3MMF7-F1
#
_cell.length_a   1.000
_cell.length_b   1.000
_cell.length_c   1.000
_cell.angle_alpha   90.00
_cell.angle_beta   90.00
_cell.angle_gamma   90.00
#
_symmetry.space_group_name_H-M   'P 1'
#
loop_
_entity.id
_entity.type
_entity.pdbx_description
1 polymer ?
#
loop_
_entity_poly.entity_id
_entity_poly.type
_entity_poly.pdbx_seq_one_letter_code
_entity_poly.pdbx_strand_id
1 'polypeptide(L)'
;MMLRIAMKYFTPIIRESERMSPDWLTELLENIVNSVEKSVSLFSNMVLQASLRILSMIYAPMAVVGVVLYVTKINKYLGRDLIYGALIIAFFAEFILPTLL
;
A
#
# COMPACT_ATOMS: atom_id res chain seq x y z
N MET A 1 -34.52 -55.66 -7.99
CA MET A 1 -34.86 -54.57 -8.94
C MET A 1 -34.52 -53.18 -8.37
N MET A 2 -34.89 -52.87 -7.12
CA MET A 2 -34.56 -51.61 -6.41
C MET A 2 -33.05 -51.25 -6.39
N LEU A 3 -32.17 -52.23 -6.22
CA LEU A 3 -30.71 -52.01 -6.11
C LEU A 3 -30.07 -51.47 -7.41
N ARG A 4 -30.62 -51.83 -8.59
CA ARG A 4 -30.17 -51.30 -9.89
C ARG A 4 -30.59 -49.86 -10.10
N ILE A 5 -31.70 -49.43 -9.50
CA ILE A 5 -32.22 -48.08 -9.63
C ILE A 5 -31.36 -47.14 -8.78
N ALA A 6 -31.08 -47.49 -7.52
CA ALA A 6 -30.20 -46.71 -6.65
C ALA A 6 -28.79 -46.51 -7.25
N MET A 7 -28.20 -47.55 -7.84
CA MET A 7 -26.87 -47.49 -8.44
C MET A 7 -26.82 -46.61 -9.72
N LYS A 8 -27.92 -46.53 -10.48
CA LYS A 8 -28.03 -45.66 -11.67
C LYS A 8 -28.10 -44.17 -11.31
N TYR A 9 -28.60 -43.83 -10.13
CA TYR A 9 -28.66 -42.45 -9.65
C TYR A 9 -27.44 -42.04 -8.81
N PHE A 10 -26.76 -42.98 -8.17
CA PHE A 10 -25.55 -42.69 -7.38
C PHE A 10 -24.28 -42.52 -8.23
N THR A 11 -24.17 -43.24 -9.35
CA THR A 11 -23.01 -43.18 -10.26
C THR A 11 -22.73 -41.80 -10.87
N PRO A 12 -23.71 -40.96 -11.27
CA PRO A 12 -23.42 -39.60 -11.71
C PRO A 12 -22.97 -38.69 -10.55
N ILE A 13 -23.49 -38.87 -9.34
CA ILE A 13 -23.15 -38.02 -8.18
C ILE A 13 -21.68 -38.23 -7.76
N ILE A 14 -21.21 -39.48 -7.76
CA ILE A 14 -19.82 -39.80 -7.43
C ILE A 14 -18.87 -39.28 -8.52
N ARG A 15 -19.26 -39.38 -9.80
CA ARG A 15 -18.48 -38.83 -10.93
C ARG A 15 -18.40 -37.29 -10.95
N GLU A 16 -19.41 -36.60 -10.45
CA GLU A 16 -19.38 -35.13 -10.34
C GLU A 16 -18.40 -34.69 -9.23
N SER A 17 -18.32 -35.45 -8.14
CA SER A 17 -17.38 -35.18 -7.03
C SER A 17 -15.91 -35.43 -7.39
N GLU A 18 -15.62 -36.40 -8.28
CA GLU A 18 -14.27 -36.63 -8.82
C GLU A 18 -13.85 -35.59 -9.88
N ARG A 19 -14.80 -34.79 -10.39
CA ARG A 19 -14.55 -33.69 -11.34
C ARG A 19 -14.42 -32.33 -10.68
N MET A 20 -14.48 -32.24 -9.34
CA MET A 20 -13.97 -31.07 -8.63
C MET A 20 -12.44 -31.04 -8.83
N SER A 21 -12.04 -30.50 -9.97
CA SER A 21 -10.65 -30.33 -10.35
C SER A 21 -9.96 -29.45 -9.31
N PRO A 22 -8.74 -29.77 -8.85
CA PRO A 22 -7.96 -28.88 -7.99
C PRO A 22 -7.85 -27.43 -8.51
N ASP A 23 -8.15 -27.19 -9.78
CA ASP A 23 -8.25 -25.88 -10.43
C ASP A 23 -9.17 -24.88 -9.67
N TRP A 24 -10.31 -25.31 -9.11
CA TRP A 24 -11.20 -24.37 -8.39
C TRP A 24 -10.58 -23.85 -7.09
N LEU A 25 -9.76 -24.67 -6.42
CA LEU A 25 -9.01 -24.25 -5.22
C LEU A 25 -7.87 -23.32 -5.59
N THR A 26 -7.16 -23.61 -6.69
CA THR A 26 -6.10 -22.73 -7.20
C THR A 26 -6.66 -21.38 -7.59
N GLU A 27 -7.80 -21.34 -8.28
CA GLU A 27 -8.46 -20.10 -8.71
C GLU A 27 -8.99 -19.28 -7.53
N LEU A 28 -9.51 -19.94 -6.48
CA LEU A 28 -9.87 -19.26 -5.22
C LEU A 28 -8.64 -18.70 -4.51
N LEU A 29 -7.56 -19.47 -4.41
CA LEU A 29 -6.31 -19.01 -3.77
C LEU A 29 -5.71 -17.83 -4.53
N GLU A 30 -5.68 -17.89 -5.87
CA GLU A 30 -5.19 -16.82 -6.73
C GLU A 30 -6.03 -15.55 -6.57
N ASN A 31 -7.36 -15.67 -6.50
CA ASN A 31 -8.24 -14.53 -6.25
C ASN A 31 -8.04 -13.92 -4.85
N ILE A 32 -7.79 -14.73 -3.82
CA ILE A 32 -7.48 -14.25 -2.47
C ILE A 32 -6.14 -13.52 -2.47
N VAL A 33 -5.10 -14.12 -3.04
CA VAL A 33 -3.76 -13.52 -3.11
C VAL A 33 -3.81 -12.19 -3.87
N ASN A 34 -4.46 -12.16 -5.04
CA ASN A 34 -4.63 -10.94 -5.83
C ASN A 34 -5.41 -9.86 -5.08
N SER A 35 -6.41 -10.24 -4.28
CA SER A 35 -7.18 -9.29 -3.47
C SER A 35 -6.36 -8.73 -2.31
N VAL A 36 -5.54 -9.57 -1.67
CA VAL A 36 -4.61 -9.15 -0.62
C VAL A 36 -3.55 -8.21 -1.20
N GLU A 37 -2.95 -8.56 -2.34
CA GLU A 37 -1.93 -7.74 -2.99
C GLU A 37 -2.48 -6.37 -3.39
N LYS A 38 -3.67 -6.33 -3.99
CA LYS A 38 -4.37 -5.05 -4.29
C LYS A 38 -4.64 -4.24 -3.02
N SER A 39 -5.08 -4.90 -1.95
CA SER A 39 -5.37 -4.21 -0.68
C SER A 39 -4.10 -3.63 -0.05
N VAL A 40 -3.00 -4.38 -0.07
CA VAL A 40 -1.69 -3.94 0.43
C VAL A 40 -1.16 -2.79 -0.42
N SER A 41 -1.27 -2.87 -1.74
CA SER A 41 -0.86 -1.81 -2.66
C SER A 41 -1.65 -0.51 -2.41
N LEU A 42 -2.97 -0.60 -2.31
CA LEU A 42 -3.83 0.56 -2.02
C LEU A 42 -3.52 1.18 -0.66
N PHE A 43 -3.32 0.34 0.36
CA PHE A 43 -2.96 0.81 1.69
C PHE A 43 -1.59 1.48 1.71
N SER A 44 -0.58 0.88 1.07
CA SER A 44 0.75 1.47 0.93
C SER A 44 0.69 2.84 0.25
N ASN A 45 -0.05 2.94 -0.86
CA ASN A 45 -0.23 4.20 -1.58
C ASN A 45 -0.93 5.26 -0.73
N MET A 46 -1.95 4.87 0.05
CA MET A 46 -2.63 5.78 0.96
C MET A 46 -1.71 6.29 2.07
N VAL A 47 -0.92 5.41 2.69
CA VAL A 47 0.05 5.78 3.74
C VAL A 47 1.14 6.69 3.18
N LEU A 48 1.65 6.40 1.99
CA LEU A 48 2.62 7.25 1.30
C LEU A 48 2.02 8.64 1.06
N GLN A 49 0.85 8.72 0.44
CA GLN A 49 0.17 10.00 0.19
C GLN A 49 -0.09 10.80 1.47
N ALA A 50 -0.54 10.14 2.54
CA ALA A 50 -0.79 10.79 3.83
C ALA A 50 0.51 11.33 4.45
N SER A 51 1.56 10.51 4.51
CA SER A 51 2.87 10.89 5.04
C SER A 51 3.45 12.08 4.28
N LEU A 52 3.33 12.05 2.95
CA LEU A 52 3.79 13.12 2.08
C LEU A 52 3.01 14.41 2.27
N ARG A 53 1.68 14.32 2.42
CA ARG A 53 0.85 15.49 2.70
C ARG A 53 1.23 16.14 4.02
N ILE A 54 1.51 15.33 5.05
CA ILE A 54 1.99 15.82 6.36
C ILE A 54 3.37 16.48 6.20
N LEU A 55 4.32 15.83 5.53
CA LEU A 55 5.65 16.40 5.27
C LEU A 55 5.55 17.72 4.51
N SER A 56 4.69 17.79 3.50
CA SER A 56 4.47 18.98 2.68
C SER A 56 3.97 20.18 3.49
N MET A 57 3.14 19.91 4.49
CA MET A 57 2.58 20.93 5.36
C MET A 57 3.60 21.43 6.40
N ILE A 58 4.59 20.60 6.76
CA ILE A 58 5.56 20.92 7.82
C ILE A 58 6.84 21.56 7.28
N TYR A 59 7.33 21.16 6.10
CA TYR A 59 8.64 21.64 5.63
C TYR A 59 8.65 23.16 5.40
N ALA A 60 7.55 23.73 4.88
CA ALA A 60 7.47 25.16 4.60
C ALA A 60 7.55 26.02 5.88
N PRO A 61 6.74 25.79 6.93
CA PRO A 61 6.90 26.51 8.19
C PRO A 61 8.25 26.21 8.86
N MET A 62 8.79 25.00 8.73
CA MET A 62 10.13 24.67 9.25
C MET A 62 11.22 25.51 8.58
N ALA A 63 11.17 25.69 7.26
CA ALA A 63 12.09 26.56 6.54
C ALA A 63 11.95 28.02 7.00
N VAL A 64 10.73 28.52 7.15
CA VAL A 64 10.46 29.89 7.62
C VAL A 64 11.02 30.12 9.01
N VAL A 65 10.75 29.22 9.96
CA VAL A 65 11.27 29.29 11.33
C VAL A 65 12.80 29.22 11.32
N GLY A 66 13.38 28.35 10.50
CA GLY A 66 14.83 28.24 10.31
C GLY A 66 15.47 29.54 9.82
N VAL A 67 14.88 30.18 8.80
CA VAL A 67 15.32 31.47 8.26
C VAL A 67 15.21 32.58 9.32
N VAL A 68 14.10 32.65 10.05
CA VAL A 68 13.92 33.63 11.12
C VAL A 68 14.99 33.46 12.21
N LEU A 69 15.22 32.23 12.69
CA LEU A 69 16.26 31.94 13.68
C LEU A 69 17.67 32.27 13.19
N TYR A 70 17.94 32.02 11.91
CA TYR A 70 19.24 32.30 11.30
C TYR A 70 19.49 33.81 11.18
N VAL A 71 18.51 34.58 10.69
CA VAL A 71 18.61 36.04 10.49
C VAL A 71 18.66 36.79 11.82
N THR A 72 17.81 36.42 12.79
CA THR A 72 17.78 37.04 14.13
C THR A 72 19.00 36.70 14.97
N LYS A 73 19.84 35.75 14.53
CA LYS A 73 21.04 35.27 15.23
C LYS A 73 20.78 34.71 16.64
N ILE A 74 19.54 34.43 17.01
CA ILE A 74 19.18 33.84 18.31
C ILE A 74 19.86 32.48 18.47
N ASN A 75 19.73 31.63 17.45
CA ASN A 75 20.45 30.36 17.39
C ASN A 75 20.71 29.97 15.93
N LYS A 76 21.87 30.40 15.41
CA LYS A 76 22.24 30.17 14.01
C LYS A 76 22.43 28.71 13.66
N TYR A 77 22.91 27.90 14.60
CA TYR A 77 23.12 26.46 14.37
C TYR A 77 21.78 25.77 14.17
N LEU A 78 20.85 25.98 15.10
CA LEU A 78 19.50 25.45 14.98
C LEU A 78 18.77 25.97 13.73
N GLY A 79 18.86 27.26 13.44
CA GLY A 79 18.25 27.84 12.25
C GLY A 79 18.77 27.22 10.95
N ARG A 80 20.08 27.01 10.85
CA ARG A 80 20.72 26.35 9.72
C ARG A 80 20.30 24.88 9.59
N ASP A 81 20.22 24.16 10.69
CA ASP A 81 19.79 22.76 10.70
C ASP A 81 18.32 22.63 10.29
N LEU A 82 17.45 23.58 10.69
CA LEU A 82 16.06 23.65 10.20
C LEU A 82 15.99 23.91 8.71
N ILE A 83 16.79 24.85 8.19
CA ILE A 83 16.81 25.17 6.76
C ILE A 83 17.25 23.95 5.94
N TYR A 84 18.34 23.28 6.35
CA TYR A 84 18.82 22.09 5.66
C TYR A 84 17.82 20.94 5.76
N GLY A 85 17.25 20.71 6.94
CA GLY A 85 16.21 19.70 7.12
C GLY A 85 15.00 19.94 6.22
N ALA A 86 14.52 21.19 6.15
CA ALA A 86 13.41 21.57 5.29
C ALA A 86 13.74 21.42 3.80
N LEU A 87 14.96 21.78 3.37
CA LEU A 87 15.42 21.58 1.99
C LEU A 87 15.49 20.11 1.60
N ILE A 88 16.00 19.25 2.49
CA ILE A 88 16.04 17.81 2.26
C ILE A 88 14.61 17.28 2.12
N ILE A 89 13.72 17.60 3.06
CA ILE A 89 12.32 17.14 3.01
C ILE A 89 11.63 17.63 1.74
N ALA A 90 11.81 18.89 1.36
CA ALA A 90 11.26 19.47 0.13
C ALA A 90 11.78 18.71 -1.11
N PHE A 91 13.07 18.38 -1.15
CA PHE A 91 13.64 17.60 -2.25
C PHE A 91 12.99 16.20 -2.37
N PHE A 92 12.85 15.48 -1.27
CA PHE A 92 12.17 14.17 -1.28
C PHE A 92 10.68 14.31 -1.67
N ALA A 93 10.01 15.34 -1.19
CA ALA A 93 8.60 15.57 -1.49
C ALA A 93 8.34 16.03 -2.93
N GLU A 94 9.24 16.79 -3.56
CA GLU A 94 9.05 17.30 -4.92
C GLU A 94 9.65 16.40 -6.00
N PHE A 95 10.76 15.71 -5.75
CA PHE A 95 11.48 14.95 -6.79
C PHE A 95 11.20 13.45 -6.77
N ILE A 96 11.11 12.84 -5.60
CA ILE A 96 10.88 11.39 -5.47
C ILE A 96 9.39 11.05 -5.58
N LEU A 97 8.52 12.00 -5.24
CA LEU A 97 7.08 11.82 -5.23
C LEU A 97 6.47 11.67 -6.64
N PRO A 98 6.78 12.52 -7.63
CA PRO A 98 6.23 12.38 -8.98
C PRO A 98 6.85 11.22 -9.77
N THR A 99 7.96 10.66 -9.29
CA THR A 99 8.63 9.54 -9.95
C THR A 99 8.14 8.17 -9.45
N LEU A 100 7.45 8.13 -8.29
CA LEU A 100 6.88 6.91 -7.72
C LEU A 100 5.36 6.77 -7.93
N LEU A 101 4.67 7.86 -8.30
CA LEU A 101 3.26 7.88 -8.72
C LEU A 101 3.15 7.80 -10.24
#